data_AF-A0A653PFT4-F1
#
_entry.id   AF-A0A653PFT4-F1
#
_cell.length_a   1.000
_cell.length_b   1.000
_cell.length_c   1.000
_cell.angle_alpha   90.00
_cell.angle_beta   90.00
_cell.angle_gamma   90.00
#
_symmetry.space_group_name_H-M   'P 1'
#
loop_
_entity.id
_entity.type
_entity.pdbx_description
1 polymer ?
#
loop_
_entity_poly.entity_id
_entity_poly.type
_entity_poly.pdbx_seq_one_letter_code
_entity_poly.pdbx_strand_id
1 'polypeptide(L)'
;MLELKVMLGAVVGPVYVGVLLASLILLKYRSTNAASLFVWGCSMPLTIFSYLVWIYGSGGDHWTLLILVIQLLALAQIGWLGGLLTLLGHISQGRALKRAGLAISIVSVALHGVFLGGVVAFGYGSS
;
A
#
# COMPACT_ATOMS: atom_id res chain seq x y z
N MET A 1 5.42 -4.88 22.26
CA MET A 1 4.26 -4.76 21.34
C MET A 1 3.53 -3.43 21.49
N LEU A 2 3.31 -2.92 22.71
CA LEU A 2 2.68 -1.60 22.94
C LEU A 2 3.45 -0.45 22.27
N GLU A 3 4.77 -0.37 22.45
CA GLU A 3 5.64 0.64 21.82
C GLU A 3 5.52 0.69 20.28
N LEU A 4 5.47 -0.49 19.64
CA LEU A 4 5.33 -0.60 18.19
C LEU A 4 3.97 -0.10 17.71
N LYS A 5 2.90 -0.39 18.46
CA LYS A 5 1.54 0.09 18.15
C LYS A 5 1.45 1.62 18.27
N VAL A 6 2.05 2.19 19.32
CA VAL A 6 2.12 3.66 19.53
C VAL A 6 2.93 4.32 18.40
N MET A 7 4.09 3.75 18.06
CA MET A 7 4.92 4.25 16.96
C MET A 7 4.15 4.21 15.63
N LEU A 8 3.51 3.08 15.29
CA LEU A 8 2.72 2.93 14.07
C LEU A 8 1.59 3.96 14.02
N GLY A 9 0.87 4.15 15.13
CA GLY A 9 -0.20 5.15 15.19
C GLY A 9 0.29 6.58 14.96
N ALA A 10 1.47 6.93 15.47
CA ALA A 10 2.07 8.24 15.26
C ALA A 10 2.48 8.48 13.79
N VAL A 11 2.83 7.42 13.04
CA VAL A 11 3.34 7.55 11.65
C VAL A 11 2.29 7.26 10.57
N VAL A 12 1.14 6.65 10.87
CA VAL A 12 0.10 6.37 9.86
C VAL A 12 -0.37 7.63 9.14
N GLY A 13 -0.66 8.71 9.87
CA GLY A 13 -1.09 9.98 9.28
C GLY A 13 -0.02 10.57 8.33
N PRO A 14 1.22 10.77 8.79
CA PRO A 14 2.32 11.22 7.93
C PRO A 14 2.58 10.32 6.71
N VAL A 15 2.54 9.00 6.86
CA VAL A 15 2.74 8.06 5.75
C VAL A 15 1.60 8.17 4.72
N TYR A 16 0.35 8.28 5.17
CA TYR A 16 -0.80 8.48 4.30
C TYR A 16 -0.68 9.78 3.48
N VAL A 17 -0.35 10.90 4.13
CA VAL A 17 -0.13 12.19 3.46
C VAL A 17 1.07 12.12 2.51
N GLY A 18 2.17 11.47 2.91
CA GLY A 18 3.37 11.28 2.09
C GLY A 18 3.09 10.50 0.81
N VAL A 19 2.29 9.44 0.88
CA VAL A 19 1.87 8.65 -0.29
C VAL A 19 0.98 9.47 -1.23
N LEU A 20 0.03 10.25 -0.69
CA LEU A 20 -0.80 11.14 -1.50
C LEU A 20 0.07 12.15 -2.27
N LEU A 21 1.01 12.80 -1.58
CA LEU A 21 1.93 13.76 -2.20
C LEU A 21 2.83 13.10 -3.24
N ALA A 22 3.42 11.94 -2.93
CA ALA A 22 4.26 11.20 -3.86
C ALA A 22 3.48 10.78 -5.13
N SER A 23 2.22 10.35 -4.97
CA SER A 23 1.34 9.99 -6.08
C SER A 23 1.03 11.21 -6.96
N LEU A 24 0.72 12.36 -6.36
CA LEU A 24 0.48 13.61 -7.10
C LEU A 24 1.73 14.10 -7.86
N ILE A 25 2.91 14.00 -7.23
CA ILE A 25 4.18 14.34 -7.88
C ILE A 25 4.45 13.40 -9.06
N LEU A 26 4.25 12.10 -8.89
CA LEU A 26 4.44 11.10 -9.96
C LEU A 26 3.45 11.26 -11.12
N LEU A 27 2.21 11.69 -10.85
CA LEU A 27 1.25 12.06 -11.89
C LEU A 27 1.69 13.28 -12.70
N LYS A 28 2.33 14.26 -12.04
CA LYS A 28 2.82 15.48 -12.69
C LYS A 28 4.15 15.26 -13.44
N TYR A 29 5.00 14.34 -12.96
CA TYR A 29 6.34 14.15 -13.50
C TYR A 29 6.39 13.05 -14.57
N ARG A 30 6.55 13.44 -15.83
CA ARG A 30 6.61 12.54 -16.99
C ARG A 30 8.03 11.96 -17.18
N SER A 31 8.54 11.26 -16.17
CA SER A 31 9.85 10.60 -16.25
C SER A 31 9.74 9.23 -16.93
N THR A 32 10.74 8.88 -17.74
CA THR A 32 10.93 7.51 -18.28
C THR A 32 10.99 6.45 -17.19
N ASN A 33 11.36 6.84 -15.96
CA ASN A 33 11.42 5.96 -14.79
C ASN A 33 10.24 6.12 -13.83
N ALA A 34 9.24 6.97 -14.13
CA ALA A 34 8.12 7.25 -13.23
C ALA A 34 7.36 5.97 -12.83
N ALA A 35 7.16 5.05 -13.77
CA ALA A 35 6.52 3.76 -13.51
C ALA A 35 7.30 2.92 -12.49
N SER A 36 8.62 2.85 -12.65
CA SER A 36 9.49 2.10 -11.73
C SER A 36 9.52 2.74 -10.36
N LEU A 37 9.67 4.07 -10.31
CA LEU A 37 9.66 4.84 -9.06
C LEU A 37 8.32 4.71 -8.33
N PHE A 38 7.20 4.67 -9.05
CA PHE A 38 5.89 4.47 -8.44
C PHE A 38 5.75 3.07 -7.83
N VAL A 39 6.16 2.02 -8.55
CA VAL A 39 6.06 0.65 -8.04
C VAL A 39 6.96 0.44 -6.83
N TRP A 40 8.24 0.80 -6.95
CA TRP A 40 9.24 0.52 -5.90
C TRP A 40 9.28 1.56 -4.79
N GLY A 41 8.95 2.81 -5.08
CA GLY A 41 9.00 3.92 -4.12
C GLY A 41 7.66 4.23 -3.45
N CYS A 42 6.53 3.82 -4.03
CA CYS A 42 5.20 4.05 -3.45
C CYS A 42 4.48 2.74 -3.16
N SER A 43 4.22 1.91 -4.17
CA SER A 43 3.39 0.71 -4.01
C SER A 43 4.00 -0.31 -3.04
N MET A 44 5.26 -0.68 -3.23
CA MET A 44 5.91 -1.72 -2.39
C MET A 44 6.09 -1.27 -0.92
N PRO A 45 6.64 -0.07 -0.62
CA PRO A 45 6.76 0.41 0.75
C PRO A 45 5.41 0.55 1.45
N LEU A 46 4.39 1.05 0.75
CA LEU A 46 3.05 1.20 1.30
C LEU A 46 2.39 -0.15 1.61
N THR A 47 2.66 -1.17 0.79
CA THR A 47 2.19 -2.53 1.02
C THR A 47 2.79 -3.11 2.29
N ILE A 48 4.11 -2.94 2.48
CA ILE A 48 4.81 -3.37 3.71
C ILE A 48 4.23 -2.62 4.92
N PHE A 49 4.10 -1.30 4.83
CA PHE A 49 3.59 -0.50 5.93
C PHE A 49 2.16 -0.89 6.32
N SER A 50 1.27 -1.04 5.33
CA SER A 50 -0.12 -1.43 5.57
C SER A 50 -0.23 -2.82 6.16
N TYR A 51 0.65 -3.75 5.75
CA TYR A 51 0.74 -5.07 6.37
C TYR A 51 1.14 -5.00 7.84
N LEU A 52 2.12 -4.15 8.19
CA LEU A 52 2.52 -3.93 9.59
C LEU A 52 1.40 -3.28 10.41
N VAL A 53 0.71 -2.28 9.85
CA VAL A 53 -0.44 -1.62 10.48
C VAL A 53 -1.58 -2.62 10.71
N TRP A 54 -1.83 -3.51 9.75
CA TRP A 54 -2.84 -4.55 9.88
C TRP A 54 -2.51 -5.53 11.02
N ILE A 55 -1.31 -6.12 11.04
CA ILE A 55 -0.90 -7.10 12.05
C ILE A 55 -0.83 -6.47 13.45
N TYR A 56 -0.14 -5.33 13.57
CA TYR A 56 0.29 -4.82 14.88
C TYR A 56 -0.52 -3.61 15.37
N GLY A 57 -1.14 -2.86 14.46
CA GLY A 57 -1.91 -1.67 14.79
C GLY A 57 -3.39 -1.97 15.02
N SER A 58 -4.00 -2.71 14.09
CA SER A 58 -5.46 -2.75 13.94
C SER A 58 -6.20 -3.73 14.83
N GLY A 59 -5.49 -4.65 15.52
CA GLY A 59 -6.09 -5.64 16.42
C GLY A 59 -7.21 -6.41 15.72
N GLY A 60 -6.85 -7.42 14.92
CA GLY A 60 -7.74 -8.15 14.00
C GLY A 60 -9.11 -8.58 14.56
N ASP A 61 -9.26 -8.62 15.88
CA ASP A 61 -10.45 -9.03 16.61
C ASP A 61 -11.64 -8.05 16.50
N HIS A 62 -11.43 -6.80 16.07
CA HIS A 62 -12.47 -5.74 16.07
C HIS A 62 -13.10 -5.47 14.70
N TRP A 63 -12.64 -6.18 13.66
CA TRP A 63 -13.10 -5.96 12.29
C TRP A 63 -14.13 -7.03 11.92
N THR A 64 -15.29 -6.62 11.39
CA THR A 64 -16.28 -7.57 10.85
C THR A 64 -15.62 -8.51 9.84
N LEU A 65 -15.98 -9.80 9.87
CA LEU A 65 -15.42 -10.88 9.05
C LEU A 65 -15.26 -10.52 7.55
N LEU A 66 -16.20 -9.75 7.01
CA LEU A 66 -16.17 -9.24 5.63
C LEU A 66 -15.01 -8.27 5.37
N ILE A 67 -14.73 -7.35 6.31
CA ILE A 67 -13.61 -6.40 6.21
C ILE A 67 -12.29 -7.13 6.40
N LEU A 68 -12.26 -8.10 7.31
CA LEU A 68 -11.12 -8.96 7.58
C LEU A 68 -10.71 -9.77 6.33
N VAL A 69 -11.69 -10.36 5.62
CA VAL A 69 -11.47 -11.11 4.36
C VAL A 69 -11.03 -10.19 3.21
N ILE A 70 -11.60 -8.99 3.08
CA ILE A 70 -11.20 -8.01 2.05
C ILE A 70 -9.78 -7.49 2.32
N GLN A 71 -9.40 -7.27 3.58
CA GLN A 71 -8.07 -6.81 3.98
C GLN A 71 -6.99 -7.89 3.83
N LEU A 72 -7.32 -9.15 4.20
CA LEU A 72 -6.45 -10.32 4.07
C LEU A 72 -6.16 -10.71 2.63
N LEU A 73 -7.20 -10.77 1.78
CA LEU A 73 -7.06 -11.23 0.40
C LEU A 73 -6.66 -10.12 -0.57
N ALA A 74 -7.15 -8.89 -0.39
CA ALA A 74 -7.10 -7.87 -1.44
C ALA A 74 -6.09 -6.74 -1.24
N LEU A 75 -5.66 -6.42 -0.01
CA LEU A 75 -4.80 -5.24 0.21
C LEU A 75 -3.32 -5.60 0.26
N ALA A 76 -2.91 -6.44 1.21
CA ALA A 76 -1.50 -6.75 1.38
C ALA A 76 -0.87 -7.50 0.19
N GLN A 77 -1.64 -8.26 -0.60
CA GLN A 77 -1.07 -9.12 -1.65
C GLN A 77 -0.98 -8.47 -3.04
N ILE A 78 -1.89 -7.54 -3.36
CA ILE A 78 -1.94 -6.91 -4.70
C ILE A 78 -0.69 -6.06 -4.95
N GLY A 79 -0.14 -5.43 -3.92
CA GLY A 79 1.13 -4.70 -4.03
C GLY A 79 2.32 -5.59 -4.37
N TRP A 80 2.43 -6.76 -3.74
CA TRP A 80 3.47 -7.75 -4.04
C TRP A 80 3.33 -8.28 -5.46
N LEU A 81 2.10 -8.53 -5.92
CA LEU A 81 1.82 -8.95 -7.30
C LEU A 81 2.26 -7.87 -8.31
N GLY A 82 1.95 -6.61 -8.06
CA GLY A 82 2.39 -5.48 -8.90
C GLY A 82 3.92 -5.36 -8.98
N GLY A 83 4.60 -5.50 -7.84
CA GLY A 83 6.06 -5.56 -7.75
C GLY A 83 6.66 -6.73 -8.52
N LEU A 84 6.12 -7.94 -8.32
CA LEU A 84 6.59 -9.16 -8.98
C LEU A 84 6.42 -9.10 -10.49
N LEU A 85 5.26 -8.65 -10.99
CA LEU A 85 5.02 -8.50 -12.42
C LEU A 85 5.95 -7.45 -13.05
N THR A 86 6.22 -6.36 -12.33
CA THR A 86 7.17 -5.33 -12.78
C THR A 86 8.60 -5.91 -12.85
N LEU A 87 9.01 -6.69 -11.86
CA LEU A 87 10.31 -7.37 -11.80
C LEU A 87 10.47 -8.38 -12.95
N LEU A 88 9.48 -9.26 -13.12
CA LEU A 88 9.46 -10.24 -14.22
C LEU A 88 9.45 -9.55 -15.59
N GLY A 89 8.73 -8.44 -15.72
CA GLY A 89 8.76 -7.62 -16.93
C GLY A 89 10.15 -7.03 -17.19
N HIS A 90 10.90 -6.66 -16.14
CA HIS A 90 12.27 -6.18 -16.27
C HIS A 90 13.22 -7.31 -16.72
N ILE A 91 13.14 -8.47 -16.08
CA ILE A 91 13.95 -9.66 -16.41
C ILE A 91 13.69 -10.14 -17.84
N SER A 92 12.43 -10.28 -18.22
CA SER A 92 12.02 -10.76 -19.55
C SER A 92 12.08 -9.69 -20.64
N GLN A 93 12.41 -8.44 -20.30
CA GLN A 93 12.23 -7.26 -21.16
C GLN A 93 10.79 -7.10 -21.72
N GLY A 94 9.81 -7.77 -21.10
CA GLY A 94 8.42 -7.77 -21.52
C GLY A 94 7.68 -6.47 -21.19
N ARG A 95 7.34 -5.68 -22.23
CA ARG A 95 6.56 -4.43 -22.07
C ARG A 95 5.17 -4.66 -21.49
N ALA A 96 4.52 -5.77 -21.81
CA ALA A 96 3.18 -6.10 -21.31
C ALA A 96 3.19 -6.33 -19.79
N LEU A 97 4.15 -7.11 -19.26
CA LEU A 97 4.29 -7.36 -17.84
C LEU A 97 4.60 -6.08 -17.05
N LYS A 98 5.48 -5.22 -17.56
CA LYS A 98 5.78 -3.92 -16.93
C LYS A 98 4.52 -3.04 -16.81
N ARG A 99 3.67 -3.02 -17.85
CA ARG A 99 2.39 -2.27 -17.83
C ARG A 99 1.38 -2.89 -16.87
N ALA A 100 1.24 -4.21 -16.88
CA ALA A 100 0.34 -4.91 -15.97
C ALA A 100 0.76 -4.70 -14.49
N GLY A 101 2.06 -4.82 -14.20
CA GLY A 101 2.63 -4.56 -12.88
C GLY A 101 2.36 -3.13 -12.41
N LEU A 102 2.55 -2.12 -13.27
CA LEU A 102 2.22 -0.73 -12.95
C LEU A 102 0.72 -0.55 -12.66
N ALA A 103 -0.16 -1.08 -13.52
CA ALA A 103 -1.61 -0.94 -13.34
C ALA A 103 -2.07 -1.56 -12.01
N ILE A 104 -1.56 -2.74 -11.68
CA ILE A 104 -1.83 -3.43 -10.43
C ILE A 104 -1.28 -2.65 -9.23
N SER A 105 -0.08 -2.06 -9.35
CA SER A 105 0.47 -1.19 -8.32
C SER A 105 -0.36 0.09 -8.10
N ILE A 106 -0.95 0.68 -9.14
CA ILE A 106 -1.84 1.85 -8.99
C ILE A 106 -3.08 1.47 -8.18
N VAL A 107 -3.72 0.35 -8.54
CA VAL A 107 -4.88 -0.17 -7.81
C VAL A 107 -4.51 -0.49 -6.37
N SER A 108 -3.35 -1.13 -6.16
CA SER A 108 -2.81 -1.41 -4.82
C SER A 108 -2.67 -0.15 -3.97
N VAL A 109 -2.05 0.91 -4.49
CA VAL A 109 -1.87 2.16 -3.76
C VAL A 109 -3.21 2.80 -3.39
N ALA A 110 -4.17 2.81 -4.32
CA ALA A 110 -5.51 3.33 -4.06
C ALA A 110 -6.21 2.56 -2.92
N LEU A 111 -6.18 1.24 -2.97
CA LEU A 111 -6.75 0.39 -1.92
C LEU A 111 -6.07 0.65 -0.58
N HIS A 112 -4.74 0.63 -0.52
CA HIS A 112 -3.99 0.89 0.71
C HIS A 112 -4.25 2.29 1.28
N GLY A 113 -4.41 3.28 0.41
CA GLY A 113 -4.82 4.62 0.81
C GLY A 113 -6.19 4.61 1.48
N VAL A 114 -7.18 3.92 0.91
CA VAL A 114 -8.51 3.77 1.52
C VAL A 114 -8.42 3.06 2.88
N PHE A 115 -7.61 2.01 2.99
CA PHE A 115 -7.37 1.32 4.25
C PHE A 115 -6.80 2.25 5.33
N LEU A 116 -5.70 2.94 5.03
CA LEU A 116 -5.08 3.86 5.99
C LEU A 116 -6.00 5.02 6.33
N GLY A 117 -6.76 5.54 5.36
CA GLY A 117 -7.77 6.57 5.60
C GLY A 117 -8.86 6.09 6.55
N GLY A 118 -9.31 4.84 6.41
CA GLY A 118 -10.23 4.21 7.36
C GLY A 118 -9.63 4.08 8.77
N VAL A 119 -8.36 3.67 8.87
CA VAL A 119 -7.65 3.60 10.17
C VAL A 119 -7.53 4.98 10.82
N VAL A 120 -7.26 6.04 10.06
CA VAL A 120 -7.16 7.41 10.58
C VAL A 120 -8.54 7.94 11.01
N ALA A 121 -9.59 7.71 10.21
CA ALA A 121 -10.91 8.26 10.46
C ALA A 121 -11.67 7.54 11.58
N PHE A 122 -11.55 6.22 11.67
CA PHE A 122 -12.30 5.39 12.62
C PHE A 122 -11.44 4.89 13.80
N GLY A 123 -10.14 5.22 13.79
CA GLY A 123 -9.20 4.80 14.81
C GLY A 123 -8.84 3.30 14.74
N TYR A 124 -7.85 2.92 15.54
CA TYR A 124 -7.52 1.52 15.79
C TYR A 124 -8.51 0.91 16.77
N GLY A 125 -9.72 0.54 16.31
CA GLY A 125 -10.71 -0.18 17.12
C GLY A 125 -10.79 0.34 18.57
N SER A 126 -11.27 1.56 18.76
CA SER A 126 -11.36 2.16 20.09
C SER A 126 -12.52 1.57 20.88
N SER A 127 -12.19 0.72 21.85
CA SER A 127 -12.79 0.69 23.19
C SER A 127 -11.79 0.11 24.17
#